data_AF-A0AAU5L4B3-F1
#
_entry.id   AF-A0AAU5L4B3-F1
#
_cell.length_a   1.000
_cell.length_b   1.000
_cell.length_c   1.000
_cell.angle_alpha   90.00
_cell.angle_beta   90.00
_cell.angle_gamma   90.00
#
_symmetry.space_group_name_H-M   'P 1'
#
loop_
_entity.id
_entity.type
_entity.pdbx_description
1 polymer ?
#
loop_
_entity_poly.entity_id
_entity_poly.type
_entity_poly.pdbx_seq_one_letter_code
_entity_poly.pdbx_strand_id
1 'polypeptide(L)'
;MKEIQARNMLVVSCMQRAGFTGFGGDGLQAAQAPDNATALPAGAWGYLGAEAAAVQGFHPPKRALPRPVAPAAGPAEAYDAARVDCDRQAAERIGSPPGPGAELVGRLFDESIGATGRDARVAAATGEWSTCMAAAGFRVDDPAALPERYRAVAEITPGELATARADADCTARSNLAGIWFAVLAGYQRQQIDRNAQALTAQQEAVRAQDAKLTRLVTGGS
;
A
#
# COMPACT_ATOMS: atom_id res chain seq x y z
N MET A 1 7.28 7.16 7.25
CA MET A 1 8.37 6.85 8.22
C MET A 1 8.55 7.92 9.29
N LYS A 2 8.85 9.19 8.95
CA LYS A 2 9.06 10.25 9.97
C LYS A 2 7.85 10.53 10.85
N GLU A 3 6.63 10.43 10.31
CA GLU A 3 5.40 10.60 11.09
C GLU A 3 5.27 9.55 12.19
N ILE A 4 5.54 8.28 11.87
CA ILE A 4 5.55 7.16 12.82
C ILE A 4 6.64 7.39 13.89
N GLN A 5 7.83 7.81 13.48
CA GLN A 5 8.92 8.12 14.42
C GLN A 5 8.52 9.26 15.37
N ALA A 6 8.00 10.37 14.84
CA ALA A 6 7.51 11.49 15.63
C ALA A 6 6.42 11.05 16.61
N ARG A 7 5.44 10.25 16.15
CA ARG A 7 4.38 9.72 17.01
C ARG A 7 4.95 8.87 18.14
N ASN A 8 5.83 7.93 17.83
CA ASN A 8 6.37 7.01 18.82
C ASN A 8 7.16 7.75 19.90
N MET A 9 8.01 8.71 19.52
CA MET A 9 8.73 9.54 20.50
C MET A 9 7.79 10.40 21.35
N LEU A 10 6.77 11.01 20.76
CA LEU A 10 5.80 11.82 21.49
C LEU A 10 5.01 10.98 22.50
N VAL A 11 4.57 9.78 22.10
CA VAL A 11 3.85 8.85 22.99
C VAL A 11 4.75 8.33 24.10
N VAL A 12 5.99 7.90 23.79
CA VAL A 12 6.94 7.44 24.81
C VAL A 12 7.20 8.52 25.85
N SER A 13 7.50 9.74 25.39
CA SER A 13 7.73 10.89 26.24
C SER A 13 6.51 11.24 27.10
N CYS A 14 5.30 11.12 26.56
CA CYS A 14 4.06 11.36 27.30
C CYS A 14 3.80 10.30 28.37
N MET A 15 3.93 9.01 28.04
CA MET A 15 3.73 7.90 28.99
C MET A 15 4.71 7.96 30.17
N GLN A 16 5.97 8.29 29.89
CA GLN A 16 6.98 8.48 30.94
C GLN A 16 6.61 9.64 31.89
N ARG A 17 6.10 10.77 31.36
CA ARG A 17 5.59 11.88 32.18
C ARG A 17 4.33 11.52 32.97
N ALA A 18 3.50 10.59 32.46
CA ALA A 18 2.33 10.07 33.14
C ALA A 18 2.65 9.05 34.25
N GLY A 19 3.94 8.79 34.53
CA GLY A 19 4.41 7.90 35.59
C GLY A 19 4.77 6.48 35.13
N PHE A 20 4.58 6.16 33.85
CA PHE A 20 4.95 4.86 33.27
C PHE A 20 6.40 4.90 32.76
N THR A 21 7.36 5.10 33.66
CA THR A 21 8.79 5.33 33.33
C THR A 21 9.46 4.16 32.59
N GLY A 22 8.96 2.93 32.75
CA GLY A 22 9.42 1.75 32.03
C GLY A 22 8.84 1.60 30.61
N PHE A 23 8.01 2.54 30.15
CA PHE A 23 7.42 2.46 28.82
C PHE A 23 8.47 2.80 27.74
N GLY A 24 8.88 1.77 26.97
CA GLY A 24 9.83 1.88 25.86
C GLY A 24 9.20 1.99 24.47
N GLY A 25 7.87 1.86 24.37
CA GLY A 25 7.16 1.92 23.10
C GLY A 25 7.23 0.64 22.26
N ASP A 26 7.56 -0.51 22.85
CA ASP A 26 7.67 -1.80 22.16
C ASP A 26 6.37 -2.23 21.45
N GLY A 27 5.21 -1.78 21.97
CA GLY A 27 3.89 -1.96 21.36
C GLY A 27 3.43 -0.82 20.42
N LEU A 28 4.27 0.20 20.21
CA LEU A 28 4.01 1.32 19.30
C LEU A 28 4.59 1.12 17.91
N GLN A 29 5.21 -0.04 17.67
CA GLN A 29 5.60 -0.43 16.33
C GLN A 29 4.35 -0.36 15.47
N ALA A 30 4.28 0.63 14.60
CA ALA A 30 3.21 0.73 13.64
C ALA A 30 3.17 -0.60 12.87
N ALA A 31 1.97 -1.00 12.42
CA ALA A 31 1.90 -1.75 11.19
C ALA A 31 2.88 -1.06 10.23
N GLN A 32 3.95 -1.76 9.85
CA GLN A 32 4.94 -1.24 8.93
C GLN A 32 4.18 -0.60 7.77
N ALA A 33 4.63 0.57 7.27
CA ALA A 33 4.05 1.18 6.07
C ALA A 33 3.71 0.05 5.09
N PRO A 34 2.46 -0.05 4.58
CA PRO A 34 1.92 -1.28 4.03
C PRO A 34 3.02 -1.93 3.22
N ASP A 35 3.50 -3.04 3.75
CA ASP A 35 4.70 -3.68 3.21
C ASP A 35 4.36 -3.92 1.75
N ASN A 36 5.05 -3.25 0.83
CA ASN A 36 4.87 -3.52 -0.58
C ASN A 36 5.35 -4.94 -0.91
N ALA A 37 5.88 -5.69 0.06
CA ALA A 37 5.86 -7.14 0.00
C ALA A 37 4.45 -7.65 -0.30
N THR A 38 3.37 -7.16 0.32
CA THR A 38 2.01 -7.66 0.01
C THR A 38 1.50 -7.25 -1.37
N ALA A 39 2.18 -6.33 -2.06
CA ALA A 39 1.83 -5.99 -3.42
C ALA A 39 2.11 -7.19 -4.32
N LEU A 40 1.05 -7.79 -4.84
CA LEU A 40 1.17 -8.82 -5.84
C LEU A 40 1.72 -8.19 -7.13
N PRO A 41 2.68 -8.84 -7.80
CA PRO A 41 3.04 -8.44 -9.16
C PRO A 41 1.95 -8.75 -10.19
N ALA A 42 0.77 -9.19 -9.73
CA ALA A 42 -0.39 -9.54 -10.53
C ALA A 42 -1.56 -8.59 -10.26
N GLY A 43 -2.29 -8.23 -11.31
CA GLY A 43 -3.47 -7.37 -11.22
C GLY A 43 -4.16 -7.24 -12.58
N ALA A 44 -4.89 -6.14 -12.80
CA ALA A 44 -5.57 -5.87 -14.07
C ALA A 44 -4.59 -5.70 -15.26
N TRP A 45 -3.31 -5.49 -14.98
CA TRP A 45 -2.21 -5.46 -15.94
C TRP A 45 -1.58 -6.84 -16.23
N GLY A 46 -2.14 -7.93 -15.69
CA GLY A 46 -1.55 -9.27 -15.75
C GLY A 46 -0.45 -9.49 -14.70
N TYR A 47 0.35 -10.54 -14.88
CA TYR A 47 1.44 -10.91 -13.96
C TYR A 47 2.81 -10.41 -14.43
N LEU A 48 3.53 -9.70 -13.56
CA LEU A 48 4.90 -9.23 -13.79
C LEU A 48 5.94 -10.22 -13.27
N GLY A 49 6.82 -10.69 -14.16
CA GLY A 49 7.98 -11.50 -13.79
C GLY A 49 7.68 -12.99 -13.62
N ALA A 50 8.12 -13.79 -14.59
CA ALA A 50 7.91 -15.23 -14.63
C ALA A 50 8.57 -15.97 -13.44
N GLU A 51 9.71 -15.49 -12.94
CA GLU A 51 10.39 -16.08 -11.79
C GLU A 51 9.57 -15.93 -10.50
N ALA A 52 8.95 -14.76 -10.31
CA ALA A 52 8.09 -14.53 -9.16
C ALA A 52 6.82 -15.41 -9.25
N ALA A 53 6.18 -15.44 -10.42
CA ALA A 53 5.03 -16.30 -10.70
C ALA A 53 5.31 -17.79 -10.39
N ALA A 54 6.51 -18.23 -10.73
CA ALA A 54 6.96 -19.60 -10.56
C ALA A 54 7.10 -20.06 -9.10
N VAL A 55 7.23 -19.13 -8.15
CA VAL A 55 7.53 -19.40 -6.74
C VAL A 55 6.39 -19.00 -5.81
N GLN A 56 5.78 -17.84 -6.02
CA GLN A 56 4.82 -17.27 -5.07
C GLN A 56 3.35 -17.42 -5.51
N GLY A 57 3.09 -17.79 -6.77
CA GLY A 57 1.73 -17.81 -7.30
C GLY A 57 1.08 -16.43 -7.18
N PHE A 58 -0.17 -16.38 -6.70
CA PHE A 58 -0.90 -15.15 -6.43
C PHE A 58 -0.93 -14.81 -4.93
N HIS A 59 0.08 -15.25 -4.17
CA HIS A 59 0.22 -14.93 -2.74
C HIS A 59 1.21 -13.81 -2.53
N PRO A 60 0.99 -12.96 -1.51
CA PRO A 60 2.05 -12.10 -1.04
C PRO A 60 3.25 -12.95 -0.56
N PRO A 61 4.49 -12.43 -0.62
CA PRO A 61 5.68 -13.07 -0.09
C PRO A 61 5.45 -13.51 1.35
N LYS A 62 5.75 -14.78 1.66
CA LYS A 62 5.66 -15.31 3.02
C LYS A 62 6.70 -14.60 3.90
N ARG A 63 6.25 -13.75 4.83
CA ARG A 63 7.09 -13.10 5.85
C ARG A 63 6.63 -13.52 7.24
N ALA A 64 7.57 -13.86 8.11
CA ALA A 64 7.28 -14.10 9.52
C ALA A 64 6.97 -12.75 10.18
N LEU A 65 5.71 -12.53 10.58
CA LEU A 65 5.35 -11.38 11.41
C LEU A 65 5.90 -11.60 12.82
N PRO A 66 6.54 -10.59 13.44
CA PRO A 66 6.88 -10.64 14.86
C PRO A 66 5.62 -10.89 15.69
N ARG A 67 5.66 -11.88 16.58
CA ARG A 67 4.55 -12.17 17.49
C ARG A 67 4.41 -10.99 18.47
N PRO A 68 3.23 -10.37 18.62
CA PRO A 68 3.04 -9.32 19.61
C PRO A 68 3.41 -9.85 20.99
N VAL A 69 4.34 -9.18 21.68
CA VAL A 69 4.66 -9.46 23.08
C VAL A 69 3.56 -8.81 23.92
N ALA A 70 2.82 -9.62 24.69
CA ALA A 70 1.80 -9.09 25.60
C ALA A 70 2.48 -8.25 26.70
N PRO A 71 1.96 -7.05 27.02
CA PRO A 71 2.53 -6.24 28.09
C PRO A 71 2.36 -6.92 29.46
N ALA A 72 3.34 -6.71 30.33
CA ALA A 72 3.30 -7.16 31.73
C ALA A 72 2.22 -6.40 32.52
N ALA A 73 1.59 -7.12 33.46
CA ALA A 73 0.42 -6.69 34.21
C ALA A 73 0.67 -5.43 35.07
N GLY A 74 -0.17 -4.41 34.85
CA GLY A 74 -0.45 -3.29 35.75
C GLY A 74 -1.96 -3.05 35.81
N PRO A 75 -2.48 -2.08 36.58
CA PRO A 75 -3.92 -1.77 36.57
C PRO A 75 -4.32 -1.27 35.18
N ALA A 76 -4.88 -2.17 34.37
CA ALA A 76 -5.06 -2.03 32.93
C ALA A 76 -5.78 -0.73 32.56
N GLU A 77 -6.78 -0.33 33.34
CA GLU A 77 -7.60 0.86 33.09
C GLU A 77 -6.80 2.18 33.14
N ALA A 78 -5.90 2.35 34.12
CA ALA A 78 -5.11 3.57 34.24
C ALA A 78 -4.04 3.66 33.14
N TYR A 79 -3.47 2.52 32.76
CA TYR A 79 -2.55 2.41 31.63
C TYR A 79 -3.26 2.75 30.31
N ASP A 80 -4.43 2.15 30.06
CA ASP A 80 -5.19 2.35 28.83
C ASP A 80 -5.66 3.80 28.69
N ALA A 81 -6.16 4.40 29.77
CA ALA A 81 -6.56 5.81 29.79
C ALA A 81 -5.37 6.75 29.47
N ALA A 82 -4.22 6.54 30.10
CA ALA A 82 -3.01 7.32 29.81
C ALA A 82 -2.54 7.10 28.37
N ARG A 83 -2.63 5.87 27.86
CA ARG A 83 -2.24 5.52 26.50
C ARG A 83 -3.09 6.23 25.46
N VAL A 84 -4.42 6.23 25.63
CA VAL A 84 -5.37 6.93 24.76
C VAL A 84 -5.11 8.43 24.76
N ASP A 85 -4.90 9.02 25.94
CA ASP A 85 -4.63 10.45 26.06
C ASP A 85 -3.30 10.85 25.39
N CYS A 86 -2.24 10.08 25.62
CA CYS A 86 -0.95 10.29 24.98
C CYS A 86 -0.99 10.13 23.45
N ASP A 87 -1.85 9.24 22.94
CA ASP A 87 -2.11 9.14 21.50
C ASP A 87 -2.78 10.37 20.93
N ARG A 88 -3.82 10.86 21.61
CA ARG A 88 -4.52 12.09 21.22
C ARG A 88 -3.56 13.29 21.20
N GLN A 89 -2.77 13.47 22.26
CA GLN A 89 -1.79 14.56 22.34
C GLN A 89 -0.71 14.46 21.23
N ALA A 90 -0.23 13.24 20.94
CA ALA A 90 0.72 13.03 19.85
C ALA A 90 0.10 13.39 18.50
N ALA A 91 -1.15 12.97 18.25
CA ALA A 91 -1.89 13.31 17.03
C ALA A 91 -2.12 14.82 16.89
N GLU A 92 -2.48 15.52 17.96
CA GLU A 92 -2.65 16.99 17.98
C GLU A 92 -1.33 17.71 17.66
N ARG A 93 -0.21 17.25 18.25
CA ARG A 93 1.12 17.82 17.98
C ARG A 93 1.58 17.57 16.55
N ILE A 94 1.37 16.37 16.03
CA ILE A 94 1.71 16.02 14.64
C ILE A 94 0.83 16.80 13.68
N GLY A 95 -0.49 16.85 13.92
CA GLY A 95 -1.49 17.40 13.02
C GLY A 95 -1.56 16.61 11.70
N SER A 96 -2.69 16.68 11.00
CA SER A 96 -2.75 16.16 9.63
C SER A 96 -2.22 17.22 8.67
N PRO A 97 -1.56 16.84 7.55
CA PRO A 97 -1.34 17.78 6.46
C PRO A 97 -2.71 18.35 6.06
N PRO A 98 -2.87 19.68 5.97
CA PRO A 98 -4.18 20.25 5.69
C PRO A 98 -4.65 19.90 4.28
N GLY A 99 -5.94 19.59 4.15
CA GLY A 99 -6.76 20.18 3.09
C GLY A 99 -7.26 19.27 1.96
N PRO A 100 -8.08 19.86 1.06
CA PRO A 100 -8.69 19.19 -0.10
C PRO A 100 -7.70 18.55 -1.08
N GLY A 101 -6.40 18.85 -0.96
CA GLY A 101 -5.36 18.32 -1.83
C GLY A 101 -5.07 16.83 -1.62
N ALA A 102 -5.22 16.30 -0.40
CA ALA A 102 -5.07 14.86 -0.15
C ALA A 102 -6.23 14.06 -0.77
N GLU A 103 -7.46 14.56 -0.60
CA GLU A 103 -8.67 14.01 -1.24
C GLU A 103 -8.58 14.11 -2.76
N LEU A 104 -8.06 15.22 -3.29
CA LEU A 104 -7.81 15.39 -4.71
C LEU A 104 -6.84 14.33 -5.24
N VAL A 105 -5.70 14.11 -4.59
CA VAL A 105 -4.72 13.10 -5.03
C VAL A 105 -5.35 11.71 -5.06
N GLY A 106 -6.07 11.32 -4.01
CA GLY A 106 -6.78 10.03 -3.95
C GLY A 106 -7.81 9.88 -5.07
N ARG A 107 -8.68 10.88 -5.26
CA ARG A 107 -9.67 10.88 -6.33
C ARG A 107 -9.03 10.78 -7.72
N LEU A 108 -8.00 11.59 -8.00
CA LEU A 108 -7.33 11.55 -9.30
C LEU A 108 -6.71 10.18 -9.56
N PHE A 109 -6.10 9.57 -8.55
CA PHE A 109 -5.58 8.21 -8.64
C PHE A 109 -6.68 7.21 -9.03
N ASP A 110 -7.79 7.17 -8.30
CA ASP A 110 -8.90 6.25 -8.57
C ASP A 110 -9.51 6.45 -9.96
N GLU A 111 -9.72 7.72 -10.36
CA GLU A 111 -10.20 8.07 -11.69
C GLU A 111 -9.24 7.59 -12.79
N SER A 112 -7.92 7.73 -12.59
CA SER A 112 -6.91 7.33 -13.58
C SER A 112 -6.86 5.82 -13.78
N ILE A 113 -6.97 5.04 -12.68
CA ILE A 113 -7.05 3.58 -12.72
C ILE A 113 -8.34 3.15 -13.42
N GLY A 114 -9.47 3.75 -13.04
CA GLY A 114 -10.77 3.46 -13.66
C GLY A 114 -10.80 3.77 -15.16
N ALA A 115 -10.21 4.90 -15.58
CA ALA A 115 -10.11 5.27 -16.99
C ALA A 115 -9.21 4.30 -17.77
N THR A 116 -8.09 3.87 -17.18
CA THR A 116 -7.17 2.90 -17.78
C THR A 116 -7.86 1.56 -18.03
N GLY A 117 -8.59 1.03 -17.05
CA GLY A 117 -9.31 -0.24 -17.20
C GLY A 117 -10.43 -0.21 -18.25
N ARG A 118 -10.90 0.97 -18.65
CA ARG A 118 -11.90 1.17 -19.71
C ARG A 118 -11.29 1.57 -21.07
N ASP A 119 -9.98 1.77 -21.15
CA ASP A 119 -9.33 2.21 -22.38
C ASP A 119 -9.35 1.09 -23.44
N ALA A 120 -9.72 1.41 -24.67
CA ALA A 120 -9.84 0.43 -25.75
C ALA A 120 -8.53 -0.30 -26.05
N ARG A 121 -7.37 0.37 -25.86
CA ARG A 121 -6.05 -0.24 -26.06
C ARG A 121 -5.78 -1.32 -25.01
N VAL A 122 -6.17 -1.05 -23.76
CA VAL A 122 -6.09 -2.02 -22.67
C VAL A 122 -7.03 -3.18 -22.92
N ALA A 123 -8.28 -2.91 -23.29
CA ALA A 123 -9.25 -3.96 -23.61
C ALA A 123 -8.77 -4.89 -24.74
N ALA A 124 -8.13 -4.34 -25.79
CA ALA A 124 -7.54 -5.13 -26.86
C ALA A 124 -6.41 -6.06 -26.36
N ALA A 125 -5.47 -5.52 -25.58
CA ALA A 125 -4.38 -6.31 -25.00
C ALA A 125 -4.88 -7.38 -24.02
N THR A 126 -5.93 -7.07 -23.24
CA THR A 126 -6.60 -8.05 -22.38
C THR A 126 -7.25 -9.17 -23.20
N GLY A 127 -7.82 -8.87 -24.36
CA GLY A 127 -8.35 -9.88 -25.28
C GLY A 127 -7.27 -10.82 -25.83
N GLU A 128 -6.11 -10.28 -26.19
CA GLU A 128 -4.95 -11.07 -26.62
C GLU A 128 -4.41 -11.95 -25.47
N TRP A 129 -4.30 -11.37 -24.28
CA TRP A 129 -3.93 -12.09 -23.05
C TRP A 129 -4.89 -13.24 -22.78
N SER A 130 -6.20 -13.00 -22.83
CA SER A 130 -7.22 -14.02 -22.56
C SER A 130 -7.18 -15.16 -23.58
N THR A 131 -6.96 -14.83 -24.86
CA THR A 131 -6.74 -15.82 -25.92
C THR A 131 -5.52 -16.70 -25.65
N CYS A 132 -4.41 -16.08 -25.21
CA CYS A 132 -3.22 -16.81 -24.80
C CYS A 132 -3.48 -17.73 -23.59
N MET A 133 -4.16 -17.23 -22.57
CA MET A 133 -4.51 -18.01 -21.38
C MET A 133 -5.37 -19.21 -21.74
N ALA A 134 -6.36 -19.02 -22.61
CA ALA A 134 -7.21 -20.10 -23.10
C ALA A 134 -6.41 -21.18 -23.85
N ALA A 135 -5.44 -20.78 -24.68
CA ALA A 135 -4.52 -21.70 -25.35
C ALA A 135 -3.61 -22.45 -24.36
N ALA A 136 -3.26 -21.83 -23.22
CA ALA A 136 -2.55 -22.46 -22.12
C ALA A 136 -3.44 -23.34 -21.21
N GLY A 137 -4.75 -23.43 -21.51
CA GLY A 137 -5.70 -24.27 -20.77
C GLY A 137 -6.47 -23.54 -19.66
N PHE A 138 -6.31 -22.22 -19.53
CA PHE A 138 -6.94 -21.41 -18.49
C PHE A 138 -7.99 -20.47 -19.11
N ARG A 139 -9.27 -20.68 -18.81
CA ARG A 139 -10.35 -19.77 -19.27
C ARG A 139 -10.55 -18.64 -18.27
N VAL A 140 -9.95 -17.50 -18.55
CA VAL A 140 -10.09 -16.25 -17.79
C VAL A 140 -10.09 -15.09 -18.78
N ASP A 141 -11.02 -14.16 -18.62
CA ASP A 141 -11.22 -12.97 -19.44
C ASP A 141 -10.80 -11.67 -18.74
N ASP A 142 -10.74 -11.69 -17.41
CA ASP A 142 -10.21 -10.60 -16.58
C ASP A 142 -8.97 -11.03 -15.78
N PRO A 143 -7.79 -10.47 -16.07
CA PRO A 143 -6.56 -10.70 -15.29
C PRO A 143 -6.72 -10.42 -13.78
N ALA A 144 -7.53 -9.44 -13.39
CA ALA A 144 -7.73 -9.08 -11.98
C ALA A 144 -8.48 -10.17 -11.20
N ALA A 145 -9.22 -11.06 -11.89
CA ALA A 145 -9.92 -12.18 -11.27
C ALA A 145 -8.96 -13.25 -10.72
N LEU A 146 -7.72 -13.33 -11.23
CA LEU A 146 -6.75 -14.32 -10.78
C LEU A 146 -6.27 -14.06 -9.35
N PRO A 147 -5.73 -12.88 -9.00
CA PRO A 147 -5.46 -12.54 -7.60
C PRO A 147 -6.65 -12.73 -6.66
N GLU A 148 -7.86 -12.35 -7.09
CA GLU A 148 -9.08 -12.50 -6.29
C GLU A 148 -9.38 -13.97 -5.98
N ARG A 149 -9.28 -14.83 -7.00
CA ARG A 149 -9.55 -16.26 -6.89
C ARG A 149 -8.65 -16.96 -5.87
N TYR A 150 -7.40 -16.55 -5.77
CA TYR A 150 -6.41 -17.21 -4.90
C TYR A 150 -6.25 -16.54 -3.54
N ARG A 151 -6.86 -15.36 -3.30
CA ARG A 151 -6.71 -14.60 -2.04
C ARG A 151 -7.08 -15.39 -0.79
N ALA A 152 -8.12 -16.22 -0.84
CA ALA A 152 -8.62 -16.99 0.30
C ALA A 152 -7.98 -18.38 0.43
N VAL A 153 -7.13 -18.78 -0.51
CA VAL A 153 -6.43 -20.07 -0.46
C VAL A 153 -5.26 -19.94 0.50
N ALA A 154 -5.13 -20.83 1.48
CA ALA A 154 -4.10 -20.71 2.51
C ALA A 154 -2.71 -21.17 2.05
N GLU A 155 -2.64 -22.13 1.13
CA GLU A 155 -1.39 -22.71 0.65
C GLU A 155 -1.30 -22.66 -0.87
N ILE A 156 -0.09 -22.36 -1.37
CA ILE A 156 0.20 -22.30 -2.80
C ILE A 156 0.06 -23.71 -3.38
N THR A 157 -0.80 -23.84 -4.39
CA THR A 157 -1.03 -25.13 -5.06
C THR A 157 -0.22 -25.25 -6.36
N PRO A 158 0.13 -26.47 -6.82
CA PRO A 158 0.77 -26.64 -8.13
C PRO A 158 -0.05 -26.06 -9.30
N GLY A 159 -1.39 -26.16 -9.23
CA GLY A 159 -2.28 -25.58 -10.25
C GLY A 159 -2.25 -24.05 -10.25
N GLU A 160 -2.12 -23.43 -9.08
CA GLU A 160 -1.93 -22.00 -8.97
C GLU A 160 -0.60 -21.55 -9.59
N LEU A 161 0.50 -22.23 -9.29
CA LEU A 161 1.81 -21.91 -9.88
C LEU A 161 1.79 -22.06 -11.41
N ALA A 162 1.10 -23.09 -11.93
CA ALA A 162 0.90 -23.24 -13.36
C ALA A 162 0.09 -22.07 -13.95
N THR A 163 -0.97 -21.63 -13.26
CA THR A 163 -1.80 -20.49 -13.67
C THR A 163 -0.99 -19.19 -13.67
N ALA A 164 -0.20 -18.93 -12.63
CA ALA A 164 0.62 -17.73 -12.51
C ALA A 164 1.72 -17.68 -13.59
N ARG A 165 2.36 -18.82 -13.89
CA ARG A 165 3.34 -18.92 -14.99
C ARG A 165 2.71 -18.59 -16.34
N ALA A 166 1.53 -19.17 -16.62
CA ALA A 166 0.80 -18.88 -17.85
C ALA A 166 0.41 -17.40 -17.92
N ASP A 167 -0.05 -16.80 -16.82
CA ASP A 167 -0.38 -15.37 -16.76
C ASP A 167 0.85 -14.51 -17.07
N ALA A 168 2.00 -14.80 -16.47
CA ALA A 168 3.24 -14.06 -16.74
C ALA A 168 3.67 -14.15 -18.21
N ASP A 169 3.62 -15.35 -18.80
CA ASP A 169 3.96 -15.57 -20.21
C ASP A 169 2.96 -14.87 -21.14
N CYS A 170 1.67 -14.94 -20.84
CA CYS A 170 0.61 -14.32 -21.64
C CYS A 170 0.61 -12.78 -21.49
N THR A 171 0.97 -12.27 -20.33
CA THR A 171 1.18 -10.84 -20.08
C THR A 171 2.32 -10.30 -20.92
N ALA A 172 3.44 -11.02 -20.98
CA ALA A 172 4.58 -10.66 -21.83
C ALA A 172 4.22 -10.71 -23.32
N ARG A 173 3.52 -11.76 -23.78
CA ARG A 173 3.15 -11.95 -25.19
C ARG A 173 2.18 -10.90 -25.73
N SER A 174 1.20 -10.49 -24.92
CA SER A 174 0.21 -9.46 -25.26
C SER A 174 0.69 -8.03 -24.99
N ASN A 175 1.86 -7.87 -24.36
CA ASN A 175 2.34 -6.59 -23.84
C ASN A 175 1.30 -5.88 -22.94
N LEU A 176 0.43 -6.64 -22.26
CA LEU A 176 -0.68 -6.10 -21.48
C LEU A 176 -0.19 -5.11 -20.43
N ALA A 177 0.82 -5.49 -19.65
CA ALA A 177 1.38 -4.61 -18.63
C ALA A 177 1.98 -3.32 -19.19
N GLY A 178 2.73 -3.42 -20.29
CA GLY A 178 3.35 -2.26 -20.94
C GLY A 178 2.30 -1.27 -21.43
N ILE A 179 1.23 -1.76 -22.05
CA ILE A 179 0.10 -0.94 -22.52
C ILE A 179 -0.65 -0.34 -21.33
N TRP A 180 -0.99 -1.14 -20.31
CA TRP A 180 -1.70 -0.67 -19.11
C TRP A 180 -0.97 0.50 -18.45
N PHE A 181 0.32 0.35 -18.14
CA PHE A 181 1.07 1.41 -17.46
C PHE A 181 1.33 2.63 -18.34
N ALA A 182 1.52 2.46 -19.65
CA ALA A 182 1.65 3.60 -20.57
C ALA A 182 0.34 4.42 -20.64
N VAL A 183 -0.81 3.74 -20.70
CA VAL A 183 -2.14 4.36 -20.69
C VAL A 183 -2.39 5.08 -19.37
N LEU A 184 -2.12 4.42 -18.24
CA LEU A 184 -2.26 4.99 -16.91
C LEU A 184 -1.41 6.25 -16.74
N ALA A 185 -0.14 6.20 -17.14
CA ALA A 185 0.76 7.35 -17.09
C ALA A 185 0.23 8.51 -17.95
N GLY A 186 -0.38 8.21 -19.10
CA GLY A 186 -1.04 9.20 -19.95
C GLY A 186 -2.20 9.91 -19.25
N TYR A 187 -3.10 9.16 -18.60
CA TYR A 187 -4.22 9.75 -17.83
C TYR A 187 -3.72 10.56 -16.62
N GLN A 188 -2.78 10.01 -15.85
CA GLN A 188 -2.20 10.69 -14.70
C GLN A 188 -1.50 11.99 -15.10
N ARG A 189 -0.77 12.02 -16.23
CA ARG A 189 -0.15 13.25 -16.74
C ARG A 189 -1.19 14.32 -17.04
N GLN A 190 -2.26 13.97 -17.77
CA GLN A 190 -3.35 14.90 -18.08
C GLN A 190 -4.02 15.43 -16.82
N GLN A 191 -4.26 14.58 -15.82
CA GLN A 191 -4.83 15.01 -14.55
C GLN A 191 -3.89 15.93 -13.79
N ILE A 192 -2.59 15.65 -13.77
CA ILE A 192 -1.58 16.52 -13.16
C ILE A 192 -1.61 17.90 -13.81
N ASP A 193 -1.60 17.96 -15.14
CA ASP A 193 -1.60 19.22 -15.88
C ASP A 193 -2.88 20.04 -15.61
N ARG A 194 -4.05 19.39 -15.59
CA ARG A 194 -5.34 20.04 -15.29
C ARG A 194 -5.46 20.51 -13.84
N ASN A 195 -4.73 19.90 -12.91
CA ASN A 195 -4.82 20.19 -11.47
C ASN A 195 -3.53 20.81 -10.92
N ALA A 196 -2.66 21.34 -11.78
CA ALA A 196 -1.29 21.73 -11.43
C ALA A 196 -1.22 22.69 -10.23
N GLN A 197 -2.11 23.70 -10.16
CA GLN A 197 -2.13 24.65 -9.04
C GLN A 197 -2.47 23.97 -7.71
N ALA A 198 -3.54 23.17 -7.69
CA ALA A 198 -3.97 22.48 -6.47
C ALA A 198 -2.96 21.41 -6.02
N LEU A 199 -2.35 20.70 -6.96
CA LEU A 199 -1.30 19.73 -6.67
C LEU A 199 0.00 20.41 -6.19
N THR A 200 0.34 21.57 -6.72
CA THR A 200 1.49 22.37 -6.23
C THR A 200 1.27 22.80 -4.79
N ALA A 201 0.09 23.33 -4.46
CA ALA A 201 -0.27 23.69 -3.09
C ALA A 201 -0.21 22.46 -2.16
N GLN A 202 -0.66 21.29 -2.63
CA GLN A 202 -0.56 20.04 -1.87
C GLN A 202 0.90 19.62 -1.65
N GLN A 203 1.78 19.75 -2.65
CA GLN A 203 3.21 19.47 -2.50
C GLN A 203 3.86 20.38 -1.45
N GLU A 204 3.52 21.66 -1.44
CA GLU A 204 4.00 22.61 -0.43
C GLU A 204 3.52 22.23 0.97
N ALA A 205 2.24 21.87 1.12
CA ALA A 205 1.67 21.40 2.38
C ALA A 205 2.37 20.14 2.90
N VAL A 206 2.64 19.16 2.02
CA VAL A 206 3.38 17.94 2.36
C VAL A 206 4.81 18.26 2.79
N ARG A 207 5.52 19.16 2.10
CA ARG A 207 6.88 19.59 2.48
C ARG A 207 6.90 20.29 3.83
N ALA A 208 5.92 21.16 4.09
CA ALA A 208 5.78 21.84 5.38
C ALA A 208 5.54 20.84 6.53
N GLN A 209 4.70 19.83 6.28
CA GLN A 209 4.44 18.76 7.24
C GLN A 209 5.69 17.91 7.49
N ASP A 210 6.44 17.53 6.45
CA ASP A 210 7.70 16.79 6.61
C ASP A 210 8.73 17.58 7.45
N ALA A 211 8.87 18.89 7.20
CA ALA A 211 9.74 19.75 7.99
C ALA A 211 9.29 19.89 9.46
N LYS A 212 7.98 19.93 9.72
CA LYS A 212 7.43 19.89 11.09
C LYS A 212 7.75 18.56 11.77
N LEU A 213 7.53 17.44 11.09
CA LEU A 213 7.82 16.10 11.61
C LEU A 213 9.30 15.93 11.92
N THR A 214 10.20 16.39 11.04
CA THR A 214 11.64 16.38 11.32
C THR A 214 11.98 17.16 12.58
N ARG A 215 11.41 18.36 12.80
CA ARG A 215 11.63 19.12 14.04
C ARG A 215 11.12 18.39 15.29
N LEU A 216 9.99 17.71 15.20
CA LEU A 216 9.45 16.90 16.30
C LEU A 216 10.34 15.69 16.61
N VAL A 217 10.96 15.09 15.58
CA VAL A 217 11.91 13.98 15.73
C VAL A 217 13.21 14.46 16.38
N THR A 218 13.78 15.56 15.93
CA THR A 218 15.10 16.04 16.39
C THR A 218 15.05 16.87 17.66
N GLY A 219 13.92 17.52 17.96
CA GLY A 219 13.73 18.36 19.15
C GLY A 219 13.20 17.61 20.38
N GLY A 220 13.01 16.29 20.28
CA GLY A 220 12.60 15.42 21.38
C GLY A 220 13.74 14.68 22.10
N SER A 221 15.00 15.06 21.81
CA SER A 221 16.20 14.60 22.53
C SER A 221 16.52 15.50 23.70
#